data_AF-D0TTM0-F1
#
_entry.id   AF-D0TTM0-F1
#
_cell.length_a   1.000
_cell.length_b   1.000
_cell.length_c   1.000
_cell.angle_alpha   90.00
_cell.angle_beta   90.00
_cell.angle_gamma   90.00
#
_symmetry.space_group_name_H-M   'P 1'
#
loop_
_entity.id
_entity.type
_entity.pdbx_description
1 polymer ?
#
loop_
_entity_poly.entity_id
_entity_poly.type
_entity_poly.pdbx_seq_one_letter_code
_entity_poly.pdbx_strand_id
1 'polypeptide(L)'
;MKNPNELSATSSWRGNELQLIEQKANIVVGVANSRTRLRIGVLLSKYSEYQVDYISSESETGKLIEEADLIIGAGLLPMKGCYAGNR
;
A
#
# COMPACT_ATOMS: atom_id res chain seq x y z
N MET A 1 -11.91 -1.58 22.49
CA MET A 1 -11.25 -1.85 21.19
C MET A 1 -11.16 -0.51 20.47
N LYS A 2 -9.98 -0.07 20.02
CA LYS A 2 -9.86 1.16 19.22
C LYS A 2 -10.61 0.97 17.90
N ASN A 3 -11.27 2.02 17.44
CA ASN A 3 -11.97 2.01 16.16
C ASN A 3 -10.94 1.72 15.04
N PRO A 4 -11.16 0.74 14.16
CA PRO A 4 -10.23 0.49 13.04
C PRO A 4 -10.09 1.68 12.09
N ASN A 5 -11.02 2.65 12.12
CA ASN A 5 -10.93 3.92 11.39
C ASN A 5 -10.25 5.06 12.19
N GLU A 6 -9.72 4.80 13.40
CA GLU A 6 -8.86 5.77 14.09
C GLU A 6 -7.52 5.86 13.34
N LEU A 7 -7.45 6.84 12.44
CA LEU A 7 -6.22 7.25 11.75
C LEU A 7 -5.06 7.34 12.76
N SER A 8 -3.96 6.65 12.46
CA SER A 8 -2.68 6.86 13.13
C SER A 8 -2.14 8.23 12.71
N ALA A 9 -2.65 9.29 13.34
CA ALA A 9 -2.11 10.62 13.15
C ALA A 9 -0.78 10.72 13.92
N THR A 10 0.34 10.79 13.19
CA THR A 10 1.61 11.14 13.81
C THR A 10 1.73 12.65 13.84
N SER A 11 1.79 13.22 15.04
CA SER A 11 2.08 14.64 15.22
C SER A 11 3.59 14.87 15.07
N SER A 12 3.98 15.75 14.16
CA SER A 12 5.36 16.24 14.04
C SER A 12 5.40 17.72 14.43
N TRP A 13 6.41 18.12 15.19
CA TRP A 13 6.60 19.50 15.60
C TRP A 13 7.52 20.20 14.59
N ARG A 14 7.00 21.25 13.94
CA ARG A 14 7.81 22.14 13.08
C ARG A 14 7.82 23.54 13.70
N GLY A 15 8.77 23.80 14.59
CA GLY A 15 8.73 25.01 15.42
C GLY A 15 7.68 24.90 16.52
N ASN A 16 6.79 25.90 16.65
CA ASN A 16 5.72 25.95 17.67
C ASN A 16 4.35 25.43 17.18
N GLU A 17 4.25 24.92 15.96
CA GLU A 17 3.00 24.40 15.41
C GLU A 17 3.00 22.86 15.37
N LEU A 18 1.92 22.27 15.87
CA LEU A 18 1.61 20.85 15.73
C LEU A 18 1.08 20.61 14.31
N GLN A 19 1.85 19.89 13.48
CA GLN A 19 1.35 19.38 12.21
C GLN A 19 0.87 17.94 12.41
N LEU A 20 -0.42 17.72 12.20
CA LEU A 20 -0.99 16.37 12.08
C LEU A 20 -0.65 15.87 10.68
N ILE A 21 0.28 14.91 10.62
CA ILE A 21 0.59 14.23 9.37
C ILE A 21 -0.32 13.01 9.32
N GLU A 22 -1.23 13.00 8.35
CA GLU A 22 -2.06 11.84 8.05
C GLU A 22 -1.15 10.74 7.50
N GLN A 23 -0.96 9.66 8.27
CA GLN A 23 -0.25 8.48 7.77
C GLN A 23 -1.18 7.74 6.82
N LYS A 24 -0.84 7.76 5.54
CA LYS A 24 -1.49 6.92 4.55
C LYS A 24 -0.88 5.53 4.59
N ALA A 25 -1.72 4.49 4.56
CA ALA A 25 -1.22 3.14 4.43
C ALA A 25 -0.74 2.91 3.00
N ASN A 26 0.45 2.34 2.85
CA ASN A 26 1.07 2.05 1.57
C ASN A 26 0.62 0.67 1.06
N ILE A 27 -0.11 0.67 -0.06
CA ILE A 27 -0.62 -0.54 -0.70
C ILE A 27 0.12 -0.78 -2.01
N VAL A 28 0.70 -1.96 -2.16
CA VAL A 28 1.36 -2.37 -3.39
C VAL A 28 0.50 -3.36 -4.17
N VAL A 29 0.27 -3.09 -5.45
CA VAL A 29 -0.60 -3.88 -6.32
C VAL A 29 0.20 -4.50 -7.46
N GLY A 30 0.32 -5.84 -7.44
CA GLY A 30 0.98 -6.65 -8.47
C GLY A 30 -0.01 -7.54 -9.21
N VAL A 31 -0.56 -7.06 -10.33
CA VAL A 31 -1.62 -7.79 -11.06
C VAL A 31 -1.30 -7.87 -12.54
N ALA A 32 -1.19 -9.11 -13.06
CA ALA A 32 -0.82 -9.34 -14.45
C ALA A 32 -1.93 -8.94 -15.44
N ASN A 33 -3.20 -9.06 -15.02
CA ASN A 33 -4.33 -8.70 -15.87
C ASN A 33 -4.64 -7.20 -15.77
N SER A 34 -4.50 -6.48 -16.87
CA SER A 34 -4.76 -5.03 -16.94
C SER A 34 -6.19 -4.63 -16.54
N ARG A 35 -7.19 -5.44 -16.87
CA ARG A 35 -8.59 -5.19 -16.48
C ARG A 35 -8.79 -5.34 -14.97
N THR A 36 -8.15 -6.32 -14.34
CA THR A 36 -8.18 -6.48 -12.88
C THR A 36 -7.44 -5.32 -12.19
N ARG A 37 -6.29 -4.89 -12.72
CA ARG A 37 -5.56 -3.72 -12.23
C ARG A 37 -6.42 -2.45 -12.25
N LEU A 38 -7.13 -2.19 -13.35
CA LEU A 38 -8.06 -1.05 -13.45
C LEU A 38 -9.19 -1.12 -12.42
N ARG A 39 -9.78 -2.31 -12.23
CA ARG A 39 -10.85 -2.50 -11.23
C ARG A 39 -10.36 -2.23 -9.80
N ILE A 40 -9.16 -2.67 -9.47
CA ILE A 40 -8.53 -2.39 -8.18
C ILE A 40 -8.28 -0.88 -8.03
N GLY A 41 -7.81 -0.21 -9.07
CA GLY A 41 -7.60 1.23 -9.04
C GLY A 41 -8.87 2.03 -8.77
N VAL A 42 -9.98 1.67 -9.41
CA VAL A 42 -11.28 2.30 -9.14
C VAL A 42 -11.80 2.01 -7.73
N LEU A 43 -11.47 0.85 -7.17
CA LEU A 43 -11.87 0.50 -5.81
C LEU A 43 -11.07 1.31 -4.78
N LEU A 44 -9.73 1.29 -4.89
CA LEU A 44 -8.86 1.93 -3.93
C LEU A 44 -8.90 3.46 -4.03
N SER A 45 -9.20 4.03 -5.20
CA SER A 45 -9.34 5.49 -5.34
C SER A 45 -10.50 6.10 -4.56
N LYS A 46 -11.40 5.26 -4.00
CA LYS A 46 -12.47 5.72 -3.09
C LYS A 46 -11.97 6.03 -1.68
N TYR A 47 -10.76 5.60 -1.35
CA TYR A 47 -10.18 5.66 -0.02
C TYR A 47 -8.92 6.53 -0.07
N SER A 48 -9.02 7.75 0.42
CA SER A 48 -7.91 8.73 0.40
C SER A 48 -6.79 8.39 1.39
N GLU A 49 -7.09 7.53 2.37
CA GLU A 49 -6.16 7.01 3.38
C GLU A 49 -5.12 6.03 2.80
N TYR A 50 -5.27 5.62 1.55
CA TYR A 50 -4.33 4.72 0.89
C TYR A 50 -3.45 5.46 -0.11
N GLN A 51 -2.14 5.22 0.01
CA GLN A 51 -1.19 5.44 -1.07
C GLN A 51 -1.06 4.13 -1.83
N VAL A 52 -1.19 4.15 -3.15
CA VAL A 52 -1.24 2.91 -3.96
C VAL A 52 -0.18 2.94 -5.04
N ASP A 53 0.77 2.03 -4.94
CA ASP A 53 1.82 1.81 -5.93
C ASP A 53 1.56 0.54 -6.72
N TYR A 54 1.69 0.63 -8.05
CA TYR A 54 1.46 -0.50 -8.94
C TYR A 54 2.77 -1.02 -9.49
N ILE A 55 3.04 -2.30 -9.25
CA ILE A 55 4.22 -2.95 -9.79
C ILE A 55 4.09 -3.01 -11.32
N SER A 56 5.03 -2.37 -11.99
CA SER A 56 5.12 -2.34 -13.46
C SER A 56 6.27 -3.22 -13.98
N SER A 57 7.26 -3.51 -13.13
CA SER A 57 8.50 -4.21 -13.47
C SER A 57 9.06 -4.97 -12.27
N GLU A 58 9.87 -6.02 -12.50
CA GLU A 58 10.53 -6.78 -11.41
C GLU A 58 11.60 -5.96 -10.67
N SER A 59 12.22 -4.99 -11.33
CA SER A 59 13.29 -4.16 -10.75
C SER A 59 12.81 -3.25 -9.62
N GLU A 60 11.54 -2.86 -9.65
CA GLU A 60 10.94 -1.97 -8.64
C GLU A 60 10.39 -2.75 -7.45
N THR A 61 10.23 -4.05 -7.59
CA THR A 61 9.39 -4.81 -6.67
C THR A 61 9.99 -4.99 -5.28
N GLY A 62 11.31 -5.16 -5.17
CA GLY A 62 11.95 -5.39 -3.87
C GLY A 62 11.70 -4.24 -2.90
N LYS A 63 11.98 -3.01 -3.34
CA LYS A 63 11.78 -1.80 -2.54
C LYS A 63 10.31 -1.56 -2.21
N LEU A 64 9.43 -1.69 -3.19
CA LEU A 64 8.00 -1.48 -2.98
C LEU A 64 7.42 -2.46 -1.96
N ILE A 65 7.82 -3.74 -2.01
CA ILE A 65 7.37 -4.76 -1.05
C ILE A 65 7.86 -4.47 0.37
N GLU A 66 9.11 -4.03 0.54
CA GLU A 66 9.68 -3.74 1.86
C GLU A 66 8.98 -2.56 2.56
N GLU A 67 8.53 -1.58 1.78
CA GLU A 67 7.85 -0.37 2.27
C GLU A 67 6.31 -0.52 2.32
N ALA A 68 5.76 -1.69 1.95
CA ALA A 68 4.32 -1.91 1.87
C ALA A 68 3.70 -2.29 3.22
N ASP A 69 2.58 -1.66 3.55
CA ASP A 69 1.71 -2.10 4.66
C ASP A 69 0.82 -3.27 4.23
N LEU A 70 0.45 -3.33 2.94
CA LEU A 70 -0.39 -4.38 2.34
C LEU A 70 0.00 -4.65 0.89
N ILE A 71 -0.02 -5.92 0.48
CA ILE A 71 0.24 -6.34 -0.90
C ILE A 71 -0.99 -7.06 -1.48
N ILE A 72 -1.44 -6.63 -2.67
CA ILE A 72 -2.53 -7.23 -3.42
C ILE A 72 -1.99 -7.84 -4.72
N GLY A 73 -2.06 -9.17 -4.84
CA GLY A 73 -1.58 -9.93 -5.99
C GLY A 73 -2.67 -10.74 -6.70
N ALA A 74 -2.66 -10.78 -8.04
CA ALA A 74 -3.58 -11.63 -8.83
C ALA A 74 -3.08 -11.95 -10.26
N GLY A 75 -3.30 -13.19 -10.72
CA GLY A 75 -2.74 -13.71 -11.98
C GLY A 75 -1.23 -13.93 -11.86
N LEU A 76 -0.60 -14.65 -12.79
CA LEU A 76 0.80 -15.07 -12.68
C LEU A 76 1.79 -13.88 -12.79
N LEU A 77 1.89 -13.13 -11.70
CA LEU A 77 3.11 -12.54 -11.15
C LEU A 77 3.11 -12.85 -9.64
N PRO A 78 3.31 -14.12 -9.23
CA PRO A 78 3.67 -14.42 -7.87
C PRO A 78 5.16 -14.12 -7.77
N MET A 79 5.49 -12.90 -7.38
CA MET A 79 6.84 -12.55 -6.96
C MET A 79 7.35 -13.62 -6.00
N LYS A 80 8.63 -14.01 -6.13
CA LYS A 80 9.32 -14.98 -5.26
C LYS A 80 9.22 -14.68 -3.74
N GLY A 81 8.70 -13.51 -3.34
CA GLY A 81 8.51 -13.09 -1.95
C GLY A 81 7.08 -13.14 -1.40
N CYS A 82 6.04 -13.31 -2.23
CA CYS A 82 4.64 -13.27 -1.75
C CYS A 82 4.20 -14.52 -0.94
N TYR A 83 5.05 -15.56 -0.87
CA TYR A 83 4.83 -16.76 -0.07
C TYR A 83 5.74 -16.84 1.17
N ALA A 84 6.46 -15.78 1.52
CA ALA A 84 7.29 -15.74 2.72
C ALA A 84 6.44 -15.44 3.98
N GLY A 85 5.36 -16.21 4.17
CA GLY A 85 4.72 -16.38 5.46
C GLY A 85 5.33 -17.61 6.15
N ASN A 86 6.13 -17.36 7.18
CA ASN A 86 6.66 -18.32 8.17
C ASN A 86 7.35 -19.59 7.66
N ARG A 87 8.69 -19.59 7.71
CA ARG A 87 9.47 -20.75 8.15
C ARG A 87 10.34 -20.34 9.32
#